data_AF-A0A963AJU6-F1
#
_entry.id   AF-A0A963AJU6-F1
#
_cell.length_a   1.000
_cell.length_b   1.000
_cell.length_c   1.000
_cell.angle_alpha   90.00
_cell.angle_beta   90.00
_cell.angle_gamma   90.00
#
_symmetry.space_group_name_H-M   'P 1'
#
loop_
_entity.id
_entity.type
_entity.pdbx_description
1 polymer ?
#
loop_
_entity_poly.entity_id
_entity_poly.type
_entity_poly.pdbx_seq_one_letter_code
_entity_poly.pdbx_strand_id
1 'polypeptide(L)' 'LPIFGVVGDARQYEFVVSLRAVETVDFMTARFAHLPFEFLELVSRRIINEVKGISRVAYDISGKPPATIEWE' A
#
# COMPACT_ATOMS: atom_id res chain seq x y z
N LEU A 1 12.25 -2.05 -4.06
CA LEU A 1 13.12 -1.28 -4.99
C LEU A 1 12.87 0.20 -4.75
N PRO A 2 13.89 1.03 -4.59
CA PRO A 2 13.69 2.47 -4.45
C PRO A 2 13.07 3.01 -5.75
N ILE A 3 11.99 3.76 -5.63
CA ILE A 3 11.27 4.34 -6.79
C ILE A 3 11.52 5.85 -6.73
N PHE A 4 11.69 6.48 -7.89
CA PHE A 4 11.90 7.93 -7.95
C PHE A 4 10.63 8.64 -7.47
N GLY A 5 10.74 9.30 -6.31
CA GLY A 5 9.78 10.27 -5.81
C GLY A 5 10.14 11.67 -6.29
N VAL A 6 9.14 12.53 -6.44
CA VAL A 6 9.35 13.96 -6.69
C VAL A 6 8.96 14.70 -5.42
N VAL A 7 9.96 15.25 -4.73
CA VAL A 7 9.76 16.15 -3.59
C VAL A 7 10.39 17.49 -3.98
N GLY A 8 9.56 18.48 -4.32
CA GLY A 8 10.03 19.72 -4.95
C GLY A 8 10.54 19.50 -6.38
N ASP A 9 11.62 20.17 -6.79
CA ASP A 9 12.23 20.05 -8.13
C ASP A 9 13.35 18.99 -8.23
N ALA A 10 13.68 18.29 -7.14
CA ALA A 10 14.74 17.29 -7.11
C ALA A 10 14.16 15.86 -6.99
N ARG A 11 14.66 14.94 -7.82
CA ARG A 11 14.35 13.50 -7.69
C ARG A 11 15.07 12.93 -6.49
N GLN A 12 14.34 12.43 -5.51
CA GLN A 12 14.91 11.72 -4.36
C GLN A 12 14.51 10.23 -4.39
N TYR A 13 15.41 9.38 -3.91
CA TYR A 13 15.10 7.96 -3.70
C TYR A 13 14.23 7.85 -2.46
N GLU A 14 12.96 7.52 -2.69
CA GLU A 14 12.00 7.34 -1.61
C GLU A 14 11.44 5.92 -1.66
N PHE A 15 11.04 5.45 -0.50
CA PHE A 15 10.45 4.13 -0.33
C PHE A 15 9.01 4.12 -0.82
N VAL A 16 8.55 2.90 -1.11
CA VAL A 16 7.15 2.62 -1.39
C VAL A 16 6.65 1.69 -0.32
N VAL A 17 5.46 2.01 0.18
CA VAL A 17 4.74 1.14 1.12
C VAL A 17 3.52 0.55 0.44
N SER A 18 3.18 -0.68 0.83
CA SER A 18 1.96 -1.36 0.40
C SER A 18 1.01 -1.47 1.59
N LEU A 19 -0.22 -1.03 1.41
CA LEU A 19 -1.31 -1.26 2.35
C LEU A 19 -1.89 -2.66 2.09
N ARG A 20 -1.99 -3.46 3.14
CA ARG A 20 -2.59 -4.80 3.10
C ARG A 20 -3.79 -4.85 4.03
N ALA A 21 -4.98 -5.05 3.45
CA ALA A 21 -6.19 -5.30 4.21
C ALA A 21 -6.92 -6.49 3.59
N VAL A 22 -7.33 -7.43 4.42
CA VAL A 22 -7.93 -8.69 3.98
C VAL A 22 -9.19 -8.99 4.78
N GLU A 23 -10.18 -9.57 4.08
CA GLU A 23 -11.34 -10.21 4.67
C GLU A 23 -11.11 -11.72 4.62
N THR A 24 -10.89 -12.32 5.79
CA THR A 24 -10.67 -13.75 5.92
C THR A 24 -11.99 -14.49 5.73
N VAL A 25 -12.05 -15.37 4.73
CA VAL A 25 -13.21 -16.23 4.49
C VAL A 25 -13.08 -17.51 5.33
N ASP A 26 -11.86 -18.06 5.38
CA ASP A 26 -11.49 -19.22 6.21
C ASP A 26 -9.96 -19.23 6.45
N PHE A 27 -9.43 -20.25 7.12
CA PHE A 27 -7.99 -20.37 7.42
C PHE A 27 -7.09 -20.40 6.16
N MET A 28 -7.65 -20.79 5.01
CA MET A 28 -6.92 -21.00 3.74
C MET A 28 -7.21 -19.93 2.68
N THR A 29 -8.27 -19.14 2.86
CA THR A 29 -8.78 -18.21 1.85
C THR A 29 -9.01 -16.82 2.42
N ALA A 30 -8.46 -15.80 1.76
CA ALA A 30 -8.69 -14.41 2.10
C ALA A 30 -8.87 -13.58 0.83
N ARG A 31 -9.78 -12.62 0.87
CA ARG A 31 -9.96 -11.63 -0.20
C ARG A 31 -9.36 -10.32 0.27
N PHE A 32 -8.84 -9.51 -0.66
CA PHE A 32 -8.49 -8.14 -0.28
C PHE A 32 -9.77 -7.39 0.09
N ALA A 33 -9.71 -6.51 1.08
CA ALA A 33 -10.88 -5.77 1.53
C ALA A 33 -11.27 -4.72 0.48
N HIS A 34 -12.57 -4.56 0.20
CA HIS A 34 -13.06 -3.52 -0.71
C HIS A 34 -13.21 -2.20 0.04
N LEU A 35 -12.08 -1.59 0.41
CA LEU A 35 -12.05 -0.32 1.12
C LEU A 35 -12.56 0.82 0.22
N PRO A 36 -13.34 1.78 0.76
CA PRO A 36 -13.79 2.94 0.00
C PRO A 36 -12.60 3.74 -0.58
N PHE A 37 -12.72 4.18 -1.83
CA PHE A 37 -11.65 4.96 -2.47
C PHE A 37 -11.31 6.24 -1.70
N GLU A 38 -12.30 6.93 -1.14
CA GLU A 38 -12.08 8.13 -0.31
C GLU A 38 -11.22 7.83 0.94
N PHE A 39 -11.38 6.65 1.53
CA PHE A 39 -10.56 6.20 2.65
C PHE A 39 -9.12 5.94 2.21
N LEU A 40 -8.93 5.25 1.07
CA LEU A 40 -7.61 5.00 0.51
C LEU A 40 -6.88 6.30 0.14
N GLU A 41 -7.59 7.29 -0.41
CA GLU A 41 -7.05 8.61 -0.70
C GLU A 41 -6.61 9.34 0.59
N LEU A 42 -7.47 9.33 1.62
CA LEU A 42 -7.14 9.91 2.93
C LEU A 42 -5.88 9.30 3.52
N VAL A 43 -5.80 7.97 3.56
CA VAL A 43 -4.65 7.25 4.12
C VAL A 43 -3.38 7.51 3.32
N SER A 44 -3.45 7.42 1.98
CA SER A 44 -2.32 7.69 1.08
C SER A 44 -1.78 9.11 1.29
N ARG A 45 -2.67 10.11 1.31
CA ARG A 45 -2.30 11.51 1.53
C ARG A 45 -1.65 11.73 2.89
N ARG A 46 -2.14 11.08 3.95
CA ARG A 46 -1.53 11.19 5.29
C ARG A 46 -0.14 10.56 5.32
N ILE A 47 0.02 9.35 4.78
CA ILE A 47 1.33 8.68 4.77
C ILE A 47 2.38 9.52 4.04
N ILE A 48 2.07 10.00 2.82
CA ILE A 48 3.02 10.78 2.02
C ILE A 48 3.42 12.09 2.71
N ASN A 49 2.48 12.76 3.40
CA ASN A 49 2.75 14.06 4.02
C ASN A 49 3.36 13.96 5.43
N GLU A 50 3.00 12.92 6.19
CA GLU A 50 3.40 12.77 7.59
C GLU A 50 4.67 11.91 7.75
N VAL A 51 4.96 11.00 6.81
CA VAL A 51 6.09 10.07 6.88
C VAL A 51 7.16 10.42 5.85
N LYS A 52 8.27 11.01 6.33
CA LYS A 52 9.40 11.38 5.47
C LYS A 52 10.02 10.17 4.78
N GLY A 53 10.36 10.33 3.50
CA GLY A 53 11.03 9.29 2.71
C GLY A 53 10.08 8.26 2.11
N ILE A 54 8.77 8.48 2.14
CA ILE A 54 7.77 7.70 1.39
C ILE A 54 7.19 8.57 0.27
N SER A 55 7.40 8.15 -0.98
CA SER A 55 6.85 8.86 -2.16
C SER A 55 5.55 8.27 -2.66
N ARG A 56 5.24 7.03 -2.27
CA ARG A 56 4.19 6.25 -2.90
C ARG A 56 3.60 5.23 -1.96
N VAL A 57 2.28 5.12 -2.05
CA VAL A 57 1.48 4.11 -1.37
C VAL A 57 0.78 3.28 -2.44
N ALA A 58 0.87 1.96 -2.33
CA ALA A 58 0.09 1.01 -3.12
C ALA A 58 -0.92 0.30 -2.21
N TYR A 59 -1.96 -0.30 -2.79
CA TYR A 59 -2.89 -1.18 -2.09
C TYR A 59 -2.84 -2.58 -2.72
N ASP A 60 -2.59 -3.60 -1.90
CA ASP A 60 -2.49 -4.97 -2.37
C ASP A 60 -3.86 -5.60 -2.57
N ILE A 61 -4.23 -5.72 -3.85
CA ILE A 61 -5.50 -6.30 -4.33
C ILE A 61 -5.41 -7.81 -4.62
N SER A 62 -4.36 -8.49 -4.15
CA SER A 62 -4.15 -9.91 -4.39
C SER A 62 -4.85 -10.76 -3.33
N GLY A 63 -5.72 -11.69 -3.74
CA GLY A 63 -6.35 -12.66 -2.83
C GLY A 63 -5.41 -13.82 -2.45
N LYS A 64 -5.74 -14.50 -1.34
CA LYS A 64 -5.21 -15.80 -0.97
C LYS A 64 -6.24 -16.88 -1.30
N PRO A 65 -5.95 -17.88 -2.15
CA PRO A 65 -4.82 -18.00 -3.08
C PRO A 65 -4.97 -17.06 -4.31
N PRO A 66 -3.89 -16.77 -5.10
CA PRO A 66 -2.56 -17.40 -5.06
C PRO A 66 -1.53 -16.69 -4.16
N ALA A 67 -1.85 -15.51 -3.61
CA ALA A 67 -0.93 -14.77 -2.75
C ALA A 67 -1.01 -15.26 -1.29
N THR A 68 -0.02 -14.90 -0.47
CA THR A 68 -0.04 -15.06 0.99
C THR A 68 -0.64 -13.82 1.67
N ILE A 69 -0.91 -13.90 2.98
CA ILE A 69 -1.35 -12.73 3.76
C ILE A 69 -0.16 -11.79 3.99
N GLU A 70 0.96 -12.35 4.42
CA GLU A 70 2.25 -11.66 4.59
C GLU A 70 3.01 -11.56 3.26
N TRP A 71 3.90 -10.57 3.16
CA TRP A 71 4.76 -10.31 1.99
C TRP A 71 6.17 -10.96 2.08
N GLU A 72 6.35 -11.94 2.99
CA GLU A 72 7.58 -12.73 3.14
C GLU A 72 7.54 -14.08 2.40
#